data_AF-A0A3D0JXK1-F1
#
_entry.id   AF-A0A3D0JXK1-F1
#
_cell.length_a   1.000
_cell.length_b   1.000
_cell.length_c   1.000
_cell.angle_alpha   90.00
_cell.angle_beta   90.00
_cell.angle_gamma   90.00
#
_symmetry.space_group_name_H-M   'P 1'
#
loop_
_entity.id
_entity.type
_entity.pdbx_description
1 polymer ?
#
loop_
_entity_poly.entity_id
_entity_poly.type
_entity_poly.pdbx_seq_one_letter_code
_entity_poly.pdbx_strand_id
1 'polypeptide(L)'
;MQNPDNLIWIDLEMTGLEPERDVIIEMATIVTDSELNVLAEGPVIAIHQSDEALAGMDEWNTRTHGQSGLTQRVRESQIDTAAAEAQTIAFLEQWVPKGKSPICGNSI
;
A
#
# COMPACT_ATOMS: atom_id res chain seq x y z
N MET A 1 -1.18 -21.56 -5.37
CA MET A 1 0.06 -22.36 -5.22
C MET A 1 1.20 -21.40 -5.44
N GLN A 2 2.21 -21.37 -4.56
CA GLN A 2 3.30 -20.42 -4.69
C GLN A 2 4.10 -20.66 -5.98
N ASN A 3 4.53 -19.60 -6.65
CA ASN A 3 5.46 -19.66 -7.79
C ASN A 3 6.58 -18.61 -7.60
N PRO A 4 7.87 -19.00 -7.64
CA PRO A 4 8.99 -18.06 -7.48
C PRO A 4 9.08 -16.98 -8.57
N ASP A 5 8.48 -17.19 -9.74
CA ASP A 5 8.54 -16.26 -10.87
C ASP A 5 7.37 -15.26 -10.89
N ASN A 6 6.44 -15.36 -9.94
CA ASN A 6 5.37 -14.39 -9.78
C ASN A 6 5.92 -13.03 -9.34
N LEU A 7 5.27 -11.96 -9.76
CA LEU A 7 5.66 -10.57 -9.50
C LEU A 7 4.73 -9.94 -8.47
N ILE A 8 5.32 -9.28 -7.46
CA ILE A 8 4.59 -8.54 -6.43
C ILE A 8 4.59 -7.07 -6.82
N TRP A 9 3.41 -6.55 -7.16
CA TRP A 9 3.18 -5.15 -7.41
C TRP A 9 2.66 -4.50 -6.13
N ILE A 10 3.24 -3.37 -5.75
CA ILE A 10 2.81 -2.59 -4.60
C ILE A 10 2.75 -1.11 -4.96
N ASP A 11 1.73 -0.45 -4.44
CA ASP A 11 1.58 1.00 -4.49
C ASP A 11 1.21 1.51 -3.10
N LEU A 12 1.79 2.64 -2.72
CA LEU A 12 1.60 3.26 -1.42
C LEU A 12 1.21 4.72 -1.63
N GLU A 13 0.22 5.17 -0.86
CA GLU A 13 -0.05 6.60 -0.71
C GLU A 13 0.51 7.06 0.64
N MET A 14 1.12 8.24 0.65
CA MET A 14 1.76 8.82 1.82
C MET A 14 1.27 10.24 2.09
N THR A 15 1.53 10.75 3.29
CA THR A 15 1.30 12.17 3.63
C THR A 15 2.27 13.13 2.93
N GLY A 16 3.37 12.62 2.37
CA GLY A 16 4.41 13.39 1.71
C GLY A 16 5.57 12.52 1.21
N LEU A 17 6.73 13.13 0.98
CA LEU A 17 7.90 12.51 0.33
C LEU A 17 9.11 12.33 1.26
N GLU A 18 9.05 12.74 2.52
CA GLU A 18 10.14 12.64 3.49
C GLU A 18 9.89 11.48 4.46
N PRO A 19 10.55 10.31 4.33
CA PRO A 19 10.25 9.12 5.13
C PRO A 19 10.46 9.29 6.63
N GLU A 20 11.29 10.24 7.06
CA GLU A 20 11.53 10.54 8.48
C GLU A 20 10.35 11.29 9.13
N ARG A 21 9.46 11.89 8.33
CA ARG A 21 8.31 12.67 8.79
C ARG A 21 6.97 12.10 8.31
N ASP A 22 6.92 11.72 7.05
CA ASP A 22 5.71 11.35 6.35
C ASP A 22 5.40 9.87 6.54
N VAL A 23 4.10 9.55 6.56
CA VAL A 23 3.59 8.23 6.92
C VAL A 23 2.72 7.65 5.81
N ILE A 24 2.66 6.32 5.77
CA ILE A 24 1.80 5.59 4.84
C ILE A 24 0.33 5.74 5.27
N ILE A 25 -0.53 6.07 4.31
CA ILE A 25 -1.98 6.25 4.47
C ILE A 25 -2.81 5.32 3.59
N GLU A 26 -2.24 4.73 2.54
CA GLU A 26 -2.85 3.63 1.79
C GLU A 26 -1.80 2.61 1.36
N MET A 27 -2.20 1.34 1.28
CA MET A 27 -1.41 0.26 0.69
C MET A 27 -2.30 -0.65 -0.14
N ALA A 28 -1.86 -0.94 -1.36
CA ALA A 28 -2.48 -1.90 -2.26
C ALA A 28 -1.41 -2.81 -2.89
N THR A 29 -1.77 -4.07 -3.12
CA THR A 29 -0.88 -5.04 -3.78
C THR A 29 -1.59 -5.87 -4.83
N ILE A 30 -0.88 -6.23 -5.89
CA ILE A 30 -1.34 -7.17 -6.93
C ILE A 30 -0.25 -8.22 -7.14
N VAL A 31 -0.67 -9.46 -7.42
CA VAL A 31 0.24 -10.52 -7.88
C VAL A 31 -0.03 -10.80 -9.36
N THR A 32 1.02 -10.78 -10.17
CA THR A 32 0.98 -11.25 -11.57
C THR A 32 1.90 -12.44 -11.78
N ASP A 33 1.72 -13.16 -12.89
CA ASP A 33 2.78 -14.01 -13.43
C ASP A 33 3.85 -13.17 -14.15
N SER A 34 4.85 -13.84 -14.73
CA SER A 34 5.94 -13.22 -15.49
C SER A 34 5.50 -12.60 -16.82
N GLU A 35 4.30 -12.94 -17.32
CA GLU A 35 3.70 -12.38 -18.53
C GLU A 35 2.73 -11.23 -18.22
N LEU A 36 2.70 -10.78 -16.96
CA LEU A 36 1.87 -9.69 -16.45
C LEU A 36 0.36 -10.02 -16.40
N ASN A 37 -0.01 -11.29 -16.45
CA ASN A 37 -1.40 -11.69 -16.21
C ASN A 37 -1.69 -11.58 -14.71
N VAL A 38 -2.77 -10.89 -14.35
CA VAL A 38 -3.20 -10.75 -12.96
C VAL A 38 -3.66 -12.10 -12.42
N LEU A 39 -3.00 -12.56 -11.35
CA LEU A 39 -3.34 -13.80 -10.65
C LEU A 39 -4.22 -13.53 -9.43
N ALA A 40 -3.96 -12.43 -8.73
CA ALA A 40 -4.74 -12.01 -7.57
C ALA A 40 -4.57 -10.53 -7.24
N GLU A 41 -5.63 -9.96 -6.68
CA GLU A 41 -5.62 -8.64 -6.06
C GLU A 41 -5.60 -8.81 -4.54
N GLY A 42 -4.68 -8.11 -3.89
CA GLY A 42 -4.59 -8.04 -2.44
C GLY A 42 -5.59 -7.05 -1.85
N PRO A 43 -5.61 -6.90 -0.52
CA PRO A 43 -6.45 -5.90 0.12
C PRO A 43 -6.01 -4.48 -0.26
N VAL A 44 -6.98 -3.57 -0.40
CA VAL A 44 -6.77 -2.13 -0.51
C VAL A 44 -7.04 -1.51 0.85
N ILE A 45 -5.98 -1.14 1.55
CA ILE A 45 -6.03 -0.80 2.98
C ILE A 45 -5.76 0.69 3.15
N ALA A 46 -6.78 1.45 3.57
CA ALA A 46 -6.55 2.77 4.14
C ALA A 46 -6.01 2.59 5.57
N ILE A 47 -4.87 3.20 5.87
CA ILE A 47 -4.17 3.05 7.15
C ILE A 47 -4.51 4.25 8.03
N HIS A 48 -4.98 3.99 9.24
CA HIS A 48 -5.34 5.03 10.19
C HIS A 48 -4.13 5.90 10.54
N GLN A 49 -4.33 7.22 10.49
CA GLN A 49 -3.38 8.23 10.95
C GLN A 49 -4.11 9.32 11.73
N SER A 50 -3.40 9.98 12.63
CA SER A 50 -3.96 11.08 13.42
C SER A 50 -4.31 12.29 12.53
N ASP A 51 -5.26 13.11 12.98
CA ASP A 51 -5.56 14.39 12.31
C ASP A 51 -4.35 15.33 12.26
N GLU A 52 -3.41 15.21 13.21
CA GLU A 52 -2.15 15.97 13.19
C GLU A 52 -1.25 15.55 12.02
N ALA A 53 -1.09 14.24 11.79
CA ALA A 53 -0.31 13.74 10.65
C ALA A 53 -0.96 14.16 9.32
N LEU A 54 -2.29 14.07 9.23
CA LEU A 54 -3.04 14.51 8.04
C LEU A 54 -2.96 16.03 7.83
N ALA A 55 -2.96 16.82 8.89
CA ALA A 55 -2.79 18.27 8.81
C ALA A 55 -1.37 18.70 8.40
N GLY A 56 -0.38 17.80 8.55
CA GLY A 56 1.00 18.02 8.12
C GLY A 56 1.24 17.87 6.61
N MET A 57 0.24 17.40 5.86
CA MET A 57 0.32 17.28 4.40
C MET A 57 0.47 18.65 3.72
N ASP A 58 1.21 18.70 2.61
CA ASP A 58 1.25 19.90 1.78
C ASP A 58 -0.09 20.14 1.02
N GLU A 59 -0.18 21.24 0.29
CA GLU A 59 -1.39 21.60 -0.46
C GLU A 59 -1.76 20.55 -1.51
N TRP A 60 -0.74 19.96 -2.16
CA TRP A 60 -0.98 18.98 -3.22
C TRP A 60 -1.57 17.70 -2.66
N ASN A 61 -0.96 17.13 -1.62
CA ASN A 61 -1.43 15.92 -0.94
C ASN A 61 -2.81 16.14 -0.31
N THR A 62 -3.01 17.26 0.37
CA THR A 62 -4.31 17.60 0.97
C THR A 62 -5.42 17.64 -0.09
N ARG A 63 -5.17 18.27 -1.23
CA ARG A 63 -6.15 18.36 -2.32
C ARG A 63 -6.36 17.01 -3.02
N THR A 64 -5.30 16.31 -3.37
CA THR A 64 -5.36 15.04 -4.10
C THR A 64 -6.06 13.97 -3.28
N HIS A 65 -5.62 13.74 -2.03
CA HIS A 65 -6.21 12.73 -1.14
C HIS A 65 -7.60 13.10 -0.66
N GLY A 66 -7.89 14.41 -0.55
CA GLY A 66 -9.23 14.90 -0.28
C GLY A 66 -10.20 14.62 -1.44
N GLN A 67 -9.78 14.82 -2.68
CA GLN A 67 -10.59 14.59 -3.87
C GLN A 67 -10.83 13.11 -4.15
N SER A 68 -9.85 12.24 -3.88
CA SER A 68 -10.01 10.78 -4.00
C SER A 68 -10.89 10.19 -2.89
N GLY A 69 -11.12 10.94 -1.81
CA GLY A 69 -11.79 10.46 -0.60
C GLY A 69 -10.88 9.65 0.34
N LEU A 70 -9.60 9.50 0.02
CA LEU A 70 -8.64 8.76 0.83
C LEU A 70 -8.50 9.36 2.23
N THR A 71 -8.42 10.69 2.37
CA THR A 71 -8.28 11.35 3.67
C THR A 71 -9.43 10.96 4.62
N GLN A 72 -10.65 10.81 4.11
CA GLN A 72 -11.79 10.38 4.92
C GLN A 72 -11.69 8.90 5.31
N ARG A 73 -11.32 8.03 4.35
CA ARG A 73 -11.09 6.60 4.63
C ARG A 73 -10.00 6.38 5.68
N VAL A 74 -8.94 7.19 5.68
CA VAL A 74 -7.87 7.15 6.68
C VAL A 74 -8.41 7.49 8.07
N ARG A 75 -9.22 8.55 8.20
CA ARG A 75 -9.84 8.92 9.48
C ARG A 75 -10.77 7.85 10.03
N GLU A 76 -11.54 7.22 9.15
CA GLU A 76 -12.51 6.17 9.52
C GLU A 76 -11.85 4.81 9.76
N SER A 77 -10.66 4.59 9.21
CA SER A 77 -9.93 3.33 9.33
C SER A 77 -9.64 2.99 10.79
N GLN A 78 -9.72 1.70 11.09
CA GLN A 78 -9.32 1.11 12.37
C GLN A 78 -8.06 0.25 12.22
N ILE A 79 -7.43 0.27 11.03
CA ILE A 79 -6.26 -0.54 10.71
C ILE A 79 -5.02 0.34 10.85
N ASP A 80 -4.14 -0.01 11.79
CA ASP A 80 -2.84 0.63 11.91
C ASP A 80 -1.82 0.05 10.91
N THR A 81 -0.64 0.65 10.84
CA THR A 81 0.41 0.23 9.90
C THR A 81 0.82 -1.24 10.09
N ALA A 82 0.91 -1.71 11.34
CA ALA A 82 1.33 -3.08 11.63
C ALA A 82 0.28 -4.11 11.19
N ALA A 83 -1.01 -3.81 11.41
CA ALA A 83 -2.11 -4.66 10.95
C ALA A 83 -2.22 -4.66 9.42
N ALA A 84 -1.94 -3.53 8.76
CA ALA A 84 -1.89 -3.47 7.31
C ALA A 84 -0.74 -4.32 6.76
N GLU A 85 0.46 -4.18 7.32
CA GLU A 85 1.64 -4.98 6.96
C GLU A 85 1.35 -6.49 7.11
N ALA A 86 0.81 -6.90 8.25
CA ALA A 86 0.49 -8.31 8.51
C ALA A 86 -0.52 -8.88 7.51
N GLN A 87 -1.56 -8.11 7.14
CA GLN A 87 -2.54 -8.52 6.14
C GLN A 87 -1.92 -8.66 4.75
N THR A 88 -1.08 -7.70 4.35
CA THR A 88 -0.37 -7.75 3.07
C THR A 88 0.58 -8.94 3.01
N ILE A 89 1.39 -9.18 4.05
CA ILE A 89 2.30 -10.34 4.10
C ILE A 89 1.50 -11.65 4.01
N ALA A 90 0.43 -11.79 4.79
CA ALA A 90 -0.40 -13.01 4.78
C ALA A 90 -1.04 -13.27 3.41
N PHE A 91 -1.37 -12.22 2.66
CA PHE A 91 -1.81 -12.35 1.27
C PHE A 91 -0.66 -12.84 0.37
N LEU A 92 0.49 -12.17 0.40
CA LEU A 92 1.64 -12.46 -0.48
C LEU A 92 2.24 -13.85 -0.26
N GLU A 93 2.25 -14.32 1.00
CA GLU A 93 2.72 -15.67 1.36
C GLU A 93 1.92 -16.79 0.69
N GLN A 94 0.73 -16.54 0.15
CA GLN A 94 -0.03 -17.55 -0.59
C GLN A 94 0.47 -17.74 -2.03
N TRP A 95 1.19 -16.76 -2.55
CA TRP A 95 1.48 -16.61 -3.98
C TRP A 95 2.96 -16.68 -4.35
N VAL A 96 3.85 -16.23 -3.46
CA VAL A 96 5.29 -16.14 -3.75
C VAL A 96 6.09 -16.69 -2.56
N PRO A 97 7.10 -17.55 -2.79
CA PRO A 97 8.03 -17.91 -1.73
C PRO A 97 8.84 -16.69 -1.26
N LYS A 98 9.14 -16.62 0.03
CA LYS A 98 9.90 -15.50 0.63
C LYS A 98 11.21 -15.22 -0.11
N GLY A 99 11.45 -13.95 -0.43
CA GLY A 99 12.69 -13.47 -1.05
C GLY A 99 12.88 -13.86 -2.52
N LYS A 100 11.81 -14.24 -3.22
CA LYS A 100 11.87 -14.60 -4.65
C LYS A 100 11.48 -13.47 -5.59
N SER A 101 10.32 -12.86 -5.35
CA SER A 101 9.83 -11.79 -6.20
C SER A 101 10.55 -10.47 -5.91
N PRO A 102 10.93 -9.69 -6.94
CA PRO A 102 11.28 -8.28 -6.76
C PRO A 102 10.02 -7.49 -6.35
N ILE A 103 10.23 -6.25 -5.91
CA ILE A 103 9.12 -5.30 -5.78
C ILE A 103 8.89 -4.65 -7.15
N CYS A 104 7.64 -4.61 -7.61
CA CYS A 104 7.24 -3.99 -8.87
C CYS A 104 6.36 -2.75 -8.60
N GLY A 105 6.54 -1.71 -9.41
CA GLY A 105 5.84 -0.43 -9.29
C GLY A 105 6.35 0.58 -10.33
N ASN A 106 5.70 1.73 -10.44
CA ASN A 106 6.03 2.73 -11.47
C ASN A 106 7.38 3.44 -11.23
N SER A 107 8.00 3.31 -10.05
CA SER A 107 9.26 3.98 -9.70
C SER A 107 10.07 3.23 -8.63
N ILE A 108 10.20 1.91 -8.79
CA ILE A 108 11.08 1.05 -7.95
C ILE A 108 12.55 1.23 -8.35
#